data_AF-A0A1H0AEQ6-F1
#
_entry.id   AF-A0A1H0AEQ6-F1
#
_cell.length_a   1.000
_cell.length_b   1.000
_cell.length_c   1.000
_cell.angle_alpha   90.00
_cell.angle_beta   90.00
_cell.angle_gamma   90.00
#
_symmetry.space_group_name_H-M   'P 1'
#
loop_
_entity.id
_entity.type
_entity.pdbx_description
1 polymer ?
#
loop_
_entity_poly.entity_id
_entity_poly.type
_entity_poly.pdbx_seq_one_letter_code
_entity_poly.pdbx_strand_id
1 'polypeptide(L)'
;DKLSGLKTSERIDVYNSAVARKDGKIDFDSILEKDSSQKWSPDKRLYSVAYEMKLPNHMYPEMSDARHFQEANKKLHEAFQADSIFAQQMEELYPGIIAGVKPGKRGAFPRKPPTPEVTWHHEPNREGILQLIPFDQHTAKGEIQSVLHPNGKGGMEIWGGGRKRKK
;
A
#
# COMPACT_ATOMS: atom_id res chain seq x y z
N ASP A 1 3.27 -18.00 15.45
CA ASP A 1 2.41 -17.10 14.67
C ASP A 1 2.52 -17.52 13.21
N LYS A 2 1.43 -17.94 12.55
CA LYS A 2 1.49 -18.68 11.26
C LYS A 2 1.83 -17.78 10.06
N LEU A 3 1.63 -16.47 10.18
CA LEU A 3 1.92 -15.49 9.13
C LEU A 3 3.33 -14.89 9.22
N SER A 4 4.02 -15.06 10.36
CA SER A 4 5.30 -14.40 10.64
C SER A 4 6.48 -14.89 9.76
N GLY A 5 6.30 -15.99 9.01
CA GLY A 5 7.30 -16.52 8.08
C GLY A 5 7.05 -16.19 6.60
N LEU A 6 5.91 -15.57 6.27
CA LEU A 6 5.52 -15.27 4.89
C LEU A 6 5.93 -13.85 4.49
N LYS A 7 6.30 -13.68 3.21
CA LYS A 7 6.44 -12.35 2.64
C LYS A 7 5.09 -11.63 2.64
N THR A 8 5.11 -10.30 2.60
CA THR A 8 3.90 -9.47 2.62
C THR A 8 2.97 -9.80 1.45
N SER A 9 3.51 -9.97 0.24
CA SER A 9 2.74 -10.44 -0.92
C SER A 9 2.03 -11.78 -0.69
N GLU A 10 2.73 -12.75 -0.07
CA GLU A 10 2.17 -14.07 0.24
C GLU A 10 1.07 -14.00 1.31
N ARG A 11 1.21 -13.12 2.31
CA ARG A 11 0.15 -12.86 3.30
C ARG A 11 -1.12 -12.29 2.66
N ILE A 12 -0.98 -11.43 1.66
CA ILE A 12 -2.11 -10.84 0.96
C ILE A 12 -2.79 -11.85 0.04
N ASP A 13 -2.02 -12.71 -0.64
CA ASP A 13 -2.61 -13.79 -1.43
C ASP A 13 -3.44 -14.71 -0.52
N VAL A 14 -2.92 -15.05 0.67
CA VAL A 14 -3.66 -15.79 1.69
C VAL A 14 -4.90 -15.00 2.13
N TYR A 15 -4.79 -13.71 2.46
CA TYR A 15 -5.91 -12.87 2.87
C TYR A 15 -7.00 -12.76 1.80
N ASN A 16 -6.65 -12.52 0.54
CA ASN A 16 -7.60 -12.40 -0.57
C ASN A 16 -8.29 -13.74 -0.88
N SER A 17 -7.61 -14.85 -0.58
CA SER A 17 -8.17 -16.20 -0.65
C SER A 17 -8.97 -16.56 0.60
N ALA A 18 -8.85 -15.76 1.68
CA ALA A 18 -9.55 -15.97 2.93
C ALA A 18 -10.98 -15.47 2.83
N VAL A 19 -11.91 -16.28 3.31
CA VAL A 19 -13.28 -15.83 3.51
C VAL A 19 -13.36 -15.14 4.87
N ALA A 20 -13.86 -13.91 4.90
CA ALA A 20 -14.19 -13.23 6.14
C ALA A 20 -15.23 -14.06 6.92
N ARG A 21 -14.91 -14.38 8.18
CA ARG A 21 -15.87 -15.02 9.08
C ARG A 21 -16.99 -14.04 9.40
N LYS A 22 -18.15 -14.55 9.82
CA LYS A 22 -19.32 -13.73 10.19
C LYS A 22 -19.03 -12.73 11.32
N ASP A 23 -17.99 -12.95 12.11
CA ASP A 23 -17.54 -12.07 13.19
C ASP A 23 -16.53 -10.99 12.74
N GLY A 24 -16.27 -10.88 11.43
CA GLY A 24 -15.32 -9.92 10.86
C GLY A 24 -13.85 -10.36 10.94
N LYS A 25 -13.56 -11.50 11.58
CA LYS A 25 -12.21 -12.06 11.65
C LYS A 25 -11.88 -12.88 10.42
N ILE A 26 -10.60 -13.06 10.16
CA ILE A 26 -10.12 -13.76 8.97
C ILE A 26 -9.77 -15.19 9.34
N ASP A 27 -10.34 -16.14 8.60
CA ASP A 27 -10.04 -17.56 8.77
C ASP A 27 -8.78 -17.97 8.00
N PHE A 28 -7.62 -17.65 8.58
CA PHE A 28 -6.33 -18.08 8.02
C PHE A 28 -6.11 -19.61 8.08
N ASP A 29 -6.91 -20.36 8.84
CA ASP A 29 -6.76 -21.82 8.97
C ASP A 29 -7.33 -22.58 7.75
N SER A 30 -8.18 -21.94 6.93
CA SER A 30 -8.86 -22.57 5.80
C SER A 30 -8.07 -22.60 4.47
N ILE A 31 -6.87 -22.02 4.41
CA ILE A 31 -6.26 -21.57 3.14
C ILE A 31 -4.89 -22.22 2.87
N LEU A 32 -4.34 -22.98 3.82
CA LEU A 32 -3.06 -23.66 3.61
C LEU A 32 -3.11 -24.82 2.61
N GLU A 33 -4.29 -25.16 2.09
CA GLU A 33 -4.45 -26.12 1.00
C GLU A 33 -5.53 -25.68 0.01
N LYS A 34 -5.21 -24.79 -0.94
CA LYS A 34 -5.58 -24.94 -2.36
C LYS A 34 -5.20 -23.72 -3.21
N ASP A 35 -4.65 -24.06 -4.37
CA ASP A 35 -4.45 -23.26 -5.58
C ASP A 35 -3.23 -22.33 -5.66
N SER A 36 -2.12 -22.90 -6.15
CA SER A 36 -0.90 -22.17 -6.52
C SER A 36 -1.04 -21.30 -7.78
N SER A 37 -2.14 -21.41 -8.54
CA SER A 37 -2.37 -20.61 -9.75
C SER A 37 -2.63 -19.13 -9.44
N GLN A 38 -3.13 -18.83 -8.23
CA GLN A 38 -3.33 -17.47 -7.72
C GLN A 38 -2.10 -16.84 -7.07
N LYS A 39 -1.00 -17.60 -6.89
CA LYS A 39 0.23 -17.05 -6.30
C LYS A 39 0.74 -15.87 -7.11
N TRP A 40 1.00 -14.75 -6.43
CA TRP A 40 1.59 -13.57 -7.02
C TRP A 40 2.97 -13.88 -7.62
N SER A 41 3.26 -13.28 -8.77
CA SER A 41 4.58 -13.32 -9.41
C SER A 41 4.83 -11.97 -10.09
N PRO A 42 6.08 -11.47 -10.07
CA PRO A 42 6.41 -10.21 -10.73
C PRO A 42 6.21 -10.23 -12.25
N ASP A 43 6.07 -11.40 -12.89
CA ASP A 43 5.85 -11.50 -14.34
C ASP A 43 4.36 -11.43 -14.72
N LYS A 44 3.44 -11.51 -13.74
CA LYS A 44 1.99 -11.51 -14.00
C LYS A 44 1.40 -10.12 -14.26
N ARG A 45 2.17 -9.04 -14.17
CA ARG A 45 1.71 -7.64 -14.35
C ARG A 45 0.56 -7.24 -13.41
N LEU A 46 0.36 -7.98 -12.32
CA LEU A 46 -0.65 -7.73 -11.29
C LEU A 46 0.06 -7.39 -9.97
N TYR A 47 -0.56 -6.52 -9.18
CA TYR A 47 -0.13 -6.17 -7.83
C TYR A 47 -1.36 -5.92 -6.95
N SER A 48 -1.14 -5.97 -5.64
CA SER A 48 -2.17 -5.77 -4.64
C SER A 48 -2.19 -4.31 -4.19
N VAL A 49 -3.39 -3.78 -3.97
CA VAL A 49 -3.60 -2.44 -3.40
C VAL A 49 -4.35 -2.60 -2.09
N ALA A 50 -3.72 -2.21 -0.99
CA ALA A 50 -4.29 -2.28 0.35
C ALA A 50 -5.24 -1.11 0.65
N TYR A 51 -4.96 0.05 0.06
CA TYR A 51 -5.75 1.27 0.19
C TYR A 51 -5.46 2.21 -0.97
N GLU A 52 -6.47 2.94 -1.45
CA GLU A 52 -6.31 3.94 -2.51
C GLU A 52 -6.92 5.26 -2.07
N MET A 53 -6.30 6.36 -2.47
CA MET A 53 -6.82 7.70 -2.23
C MET A 53 -6.43 8.66 -3.35
N LYS A 54 -7.24 9.70 -3.55
CA LYS A 54 -6.95 10.80 -4.50
C LYS A 54 -6.47 12.05 -3.78
N LEU A 55 -5.27 12.51 -4.12
CA LEU A 55 -4.69 13.74 -3.57
C LEU A 55 -5.56 14.92 -3.97
N PRO A 56 -5.71 15.94 -3.11
CA PRO A 56 -6.27 17.21 -3.52
C PRO A 56 -5.46 17.81 -4.67
N ASN A 57 -6.13 18.40 -5.66
CA ASN A 57 -5.48 18.93 -6.87
C ASN A 57 -4.38 19.96 -6.56
N HIS A 58 -4.50 20.76 -5.49
CA HIS A 58 -3.47 21.73 -5.11
C HIS A 58 -2.18 21.08 -4.59
N MET A 59 -2.15 19.76 -4.44
CA MET A 59 -0.97 19.01 -4.06
C MET A 59 -0.09 18.60 -5.25
N TYR A 60 -0.50 18.80 -6.49
CA TYR A 60 0.30 18.46 -7.66
C TYR A 60 -0.02 19.37 -8.88
N PRO A 61 0.92 19.58 -9.81
CA PRO A 61 2.31 19.15 -9.75
C PRO A 61 3.12 19.97 -8.71
N GLU A 62 4.29 19.46 -8.33
CA GLU A 62 5.36 20.16 -7.57
C GLU A 62 5.42 20.00 -6.03
N MET A 63 4.64 19.12 -5.42
CA MET A 63 4.90 18.74 -4.02
C MET A 63 5.80 17.51 -3.92
N SER A 64 6.62 17.46 -2.86
CA SER A 64 7.48 16.29 -2.59
C SER A 64 6.65 15.03 -2.33
N ASP A 65 7.21 13.86 -2.64
CA ASP A 65 6.73 12.55 -2.19
C ASP A 65 6.40 12.52 -0.68
N ALA A 66 7.27 13.12 0.14
CA ALA A 66 7.09 13.22 1.58
C ALA A 66 5.89 14.07 2.02
N ARG A 67 5.34 14.95 1.16
CA ARG A 67 4.09 15.69 1.41
C ARG A 67 2.88 14.88 0.95
N HIS A 68 3.00 14.23 -0.21
CA HIS A 68 2.01 13.27 -0.70
C HIS A 68 1.75 12.16 0.33
N PHE A 69 2.82 11.56 0.88
CA PHE A 69 2.72 10.50 1.88
C PHE A 69 2.13 11.00 3.20
N GLN A 70 2.37 12.27 3.55
CA GLN A 70 1.78 12.88 4.74
C GLN A 70 0.26 12.96 4.63
N GLU A 71 -0.26 13.41 3.50
CA GLU A 71 -1.72 13.46 3.27
C GLU A 71 -2.30 12.05 3.15
N ALA A 72 -1.59 11.13 2.51
CA ALA A 72 -2.04 9.74 2.41
C ALA A 72 -2.12 9.02 3.77
N ASN A 73 -1.13 9.21 4.63
CA ASN A 73 -1.16 8.69 6.00
C ASN A 73 -2.29 9.31 6.82
N LYS A 74 -2.57 10.62 6.64
CA LYS A 74 -3.73 11.25 7.26
C LYS A 74 -5.04 10.59 6.80
N LYS A 75 -5.21 10.40 5.49
CA LYS A 75 -6.42 9.76 4.93
C LYS A 75 -6.59 8.33 5.41
N LEU A 76 -5.50 7.55 5.47
CA LEU A 76 -5.54 6.19 5.99
C LEU A 76 -5.86 6.16 7.49
N HIS A 77 -5.31 7.08 8.28
CA HIS A 77 -5.67 7.22 9.69
C HIS A 77 -7.15 7.55 9.89
N GLU A 78 -7.68 8.50 9.12
CA GLU A 78 -9.11 8.84 9.11
C GLU A 78 -9.98 7.62 8.77
N ALA A 79 -9.58 6.82 7.78
CA ALA A 79 -10.26 5.58 7.42
C ALA A 79 -10.25 4.55 8.59
N PHE A 80 -9.12 4.40 9.30
CA PHE A 80 -9.06 3.55 10.49
C PHE A 80 -9.93 4.03 11.64
N GLN A 81 -10.15 5.34 11.77
CA GLN A 81 -11.08 5.87 12.79
C GLN A 81 -12.54 5.65 12.40
N ALA A 82 -12.85 5.67 11.10
CA ALA A 82 -14.19 5.48 10.58
C ALA A 82 -14.63 4.01 10.55
N ASP A 83 -13.70 3.07 10.35
CA ASP A 83 -13.97 1.64 10.24
C ASP A 83 -12.96 0.82 11.07
N SER A 84 -13.42 0.36 12.24
CA SER A 84 -12.60 -0.43 13.15
C SER A 84 -12.32 -1.86 12.63
N ILE A 85 -13.21 -2.41 11.80
CA ILE A 85 -13.00 -3.74 11.20
C ILE A 85 -11.89 -3.64 10.16
N PHE A 86 -11.96 -2.63 9.27
CA PHE A 86 -10.91 -2.35 8.32
C PHE A 86 -9.56 -2.08 9.02
N ALA A 87 -9.56 -1.31 10.11
CA ALA A 87 -8.35 -1.07 10.89
C ALA A 87 -7.76 -2.38 11.44
N GLN A 88 -8.59 -3.26 12.02
CA GLN A 88 -8.13 -4.55 12.55
C GLN A 88 -7.55 -5.44 11.45
N GLN A 89 -8.23 -5.55 10.30
CA GLN A 89 -7.77 -6.32 9.15
C GLN A 89 -6.41 -5.82 8.63
N MET A 90 -6.24 -4.50 8.54
CA MET A 90 -4.98 -3.89 8.09
C MET A 90 -3.85 -4.09 9.11
N GLU A 91 -4.13 -4.06 10.40
CA GLU A 91 -3.14 -4.35 11.46
C GLU A 91 -2.73 -5.84 11.45
N GLU A 92 -3.65 -6.75 11.17
CA GLU A 92 -3.34 -8.18 10.99
C GLU A 92 -2.47 -8.42 9.75
N LEU A 93 -2.79 -7.75 8.63
CA LEU A 93 -2.02 -7.83 7.39
C LEU A 93 -0.63 -7.20 7.49
N TYR A 94 -0.56 -6.03 8.11
CA TYR A 94 0.62 -5.16 8.18
C TYR A 94 0.83 -4.71 9.64
N PRO A 95 1.42 -5.55 10.50
CA PRO A 95 1.60 -5.22 11.91
C PRO A 95 2.27 -3.85 12.13
N GLY A 96 1.67 -3.04 12.99
CA GLY A 96 2.11 -1.68 13.31
C GLY A 96 1.58 -0.58 12.37
N ILE A 97 0.78 -0.90 11.35
CA ILE A 97 0.27 0.09 10.40
C ILE A 97 -0.61 1.16 11.05
N ILE A 98 -1.43 0.80 12.05
CA ILE A 98 -2.25 1.76 12.78
C ILE A 98 -1.36 2.76 13.51
N ALA A 99 -0.28 2.30 14.16
CA ALA A 99 0.68 3.17 14.82
C ALA A 99 1.46 4.02 13.80
N GLY A 100 1.81 3.43 12.66
CA GLY A 100 2.59 4.04 11.58
C GLY A 100 1.92 5.23 10.89
N VAL A 101 0.60 5.36 10.99
CA VAL A 101 -0.16 6.50 10.44
C VAL A 101 -0.59 7.53 11.50
N LYS A 102 -0.41 7.26 12.80
CA LYS A 102 -0.86 8.17 13.85
C LYS A 102 -0.15 9.53 13.76
N PRO A 103 -0.85 10.64 13.99
CA PRO A 103 -0.20 11.95 14.09
C PRO A 103 0.71 11.99 15.32
N GLY A 104 1.82 12.73 15.21
CA GLY A 104 2.70 12.99 16.34
C GLY A 104 2.06 13.92 17.37
N LYS A 105 2.74 14.16 18.49
CA LYS A 105 2.27 15.02 19.60
C LYS A 105 1.80 16.42 19.18
N ARG A 106 2.31 16.94 18.07
CA ARG A 106 1.98 18.26 17.51
C ARG A 106 0.98 18.21 16.35
N GLY A 107 0.30 17.07 16.15
CA GLY A 107 -0.73 16.88 15.12
C GLY A 107 -0.20 16.57 13.70
N ALA A 108 1.12 16.62 13.47
CA ALA A 108 1.67 16.33 12.15
C ALA A 108 1.68 14.82 11.85
N PHE A 109 1.19 14.44 10.67
CA PHE A 109 1.22 13.06 10.18
C PHE A 109 2.61 12.66 9.65
N PRO A 110 2.98 11.36 9.73
CA PRO A 110 4.27 10.85 9.23
C PRO A 110 4.46 11.10 7.74
N ARG A 111 5.70 11.38 7.32
CA ARG A 111 6.08 11.69 5.93
C ARG A 111 6.73 10.50 5.20
N LYS A 112 6.56 9.30 5.75
CA LYS A 112 7.14 8.03 5.28
C LYS A 112 6.02 7.00 5.13
N PRO A 113 6.25 5.87 4.43
CA PRO A 113 5.33 4.75 4.49
C PRO A 113 5.04 4.32 5.94
N PRO A 114 3.83 3.78 6.21
CA PRO A 114 3.39 3.50 7.57
C PRO A 114 4.16 2.34 8.22
N THR A 115 4.59 1.35 7.44
CA THR A 115 5.47 0.25 7.89
C THR A 115 6.54 -0.03 6.84
N PRO A 116 7.58 -0.82 7.15
CA PRO A 116 8.57 -1.27 6.16
C PRO A 116 8.00 -2.21 5.08
N GLU A 117 6.80 -2.76 5.28
CA GLU A 117 6.22 -3.80 4.43
C GLU A 117 5.39 -3.24 3.27
N VAL A 118 5.04 -1.96 3.33
CA VAL A 118 4.21 -1.28 2.34
C VAL A 118 4.83 0.05 1.93
N THR A 119 4.45 0.55 0.77
CA THR A 119 4.80 1.90 0.32
C THR A 119 3.65 2.55 -0.41
N TRP A 120 3.60 3.87 -0.34
CA TRP A 120 2.72 4.67 -1.19
C TRP A 120 3.30 4.71 -2.60
N HIS A 121 2.55 4.18 -3.55
CA HIS A 121 2.80 4.17 -4.97
C HIS A 121 2.01 5.30 -5.65
N HIS A 122 2.70 6.14 -6.42
CA HIS A 122 2.06 7.12 -7.30
C HIS A 122 1.62 6.42 -8.58
N GLU A 123 0.32 6.16 -8.73
CA GLU A 123 -0.21 5.41 -9.87
C GLU A 123 0.01 6.21 -11.18
N PRO A 124 0.65 5.63 -12.20
CA PRO A 124 1.14 6.40 -13.34
C PRO A 124 0.03 6.90 -14.29
N ASN A 125 -1.13 6.24 -14.36
CA ASN A 125 -2.15 6.53 -15.38
C ASN A 125 -3.29 7.43 -14.89
N ARG A 126 -3.49 7.57 -13.58
CA ARG A 126 -4.50 8.42 -12.95
C ARG A 126 -3.85 9.44 -12.04
N GLU A 127 -3.87 10.70 -12.48
CA GLU A 127 -3.26 11.79 -11.75
C GLU A 127 -3.83 11.95 -10.33
N GLY A 128 -2.93 12.20 -9.37
CA GLY A 128 -3.28 12.38 -7.97
C GLY A 128 -3.57 11.08 -7.21
N ILE A 129 -3.61 9.92 -7.87
CA ILE A 129 -3.89 8.66 -7.19
C ILE A 129 -2.65 8.13 -6.47
N LEU A 130 -2.80 7.91 -5.17
CA LEU A 130 -1.86 7.17 -4.35
C LEU A 130 -2.47 5.84 -3.94
N GLN A 131 -1.70 4.78 -4.09
CA GLN A 131 -2.05 3.43 -3.68
C GLN A 131 -1.05 2.95 -2.64
N LEU A 132 -1.53 2.42 -1.52
CA LEU A 132 -0.70 1.70 -0.57
C LEU A 132 -0.52 0.27 -1.09
N ILE A 133 0.69 -0.09 -1.48
CA ILE A 133 0.99 -1.42 -2.04
C ILE A 133 2.10 -2.11 -1.26
N PRO A 134 2.23 -3.44 -1.35
CA PRO A 134 3.34 -4.17 -0.74
C PRO A 134 4.69 -3.71 -1.30
N PHE A 135 5.64 -3.48 -0.40
CA PHE A 135 6.96 -2.98 -0.77
C PHE A 135 7.74 -3.98 -1.63
N ASP A 136 7.58 -5.28 -1.36
CA ASP A 136 8.19 -6.34 -2.16
C ASP A 136 7.65 -6.36 -3.60
N GLN A 137 6.35 -6.17 -3.80
CA GLN A 137 5.76 -6.03 -5.13
C GLN A 137 6.23 -4.75 -5.83
N HIS A 138 6.32 -3.63 -5.11
CA HIS A 138 6.80 -2.35 -5.66
C HIS A 138 8.24 -2.43 -6.18
N THR A 139 9.10 -3.20 -5.50
CA THR A 139 10.54 -3.28 -5.78
C THR A 139 10.93 -4.50 -6.61
N ALA A 140 10.00 -5.43 -6.82
CA ALA A 140 10.27 -6.64 -7.58
C ALA A 140 10.68 -6.33 -9.02
N LYS A 141 11.63 -7.11 -9.53
CA LYS A 141 12.04 -7.09 -10.93
C LYS A 141 11.11 -7.97 -11.74
N GLY A 142 10.82 -7.60 -12.98
CA GLY A 142 9.96 -8.35 -13.89
C GLY A 142 8.98 -7.45 -14.62
N GLU A 143 8.00 -8.05 -15.30
CA GLU A 143 6.99 -7.33 -16.07
C GLU A 143 6.19 -6.32 -15.24
N ILE A 144 6.06 -6.55 -13.92
CA ILE A 144 5.39 -5.63 -13.00
C ILE A 144 6.01 -4.23 -12.97
N GLN A 145 7.32 -4.09 -13.21
CA GLN A 145 7.96 -2.77 -13.29
C GLN A 145 7.42 -1.94 -14.46
N SER A 146 7.01 -2.58 -15.58
CA SER A 146 6.40 -1.86 -16.70
C SER A 146 5.01 -1.32 -16.37
N VAL A 147 4.33 -1.91 -15.39
CA VAL A 147 3.00 -1.50 -14.93
C VAL A 147 3.12 -0.38 -13.90
N LEU A 148 3.98 -0.55 -12.90
CA LEU A 148 4.20 0.45 -11.85
C LEU A 148 4.99 1.66 -12.35
N HIS A 149 5.94 1.45 -13.26
CA HIS A 149 6.84 2.47 -13.79
C HIS A 149 6.91 2.38 -15.32
N PRO A 150 5.83 2.69 -16.06
CA PRO A 150 5.84 2.66 -17.52
C PRO A 150 6.95 3.57 -18.08
N ASN A 151 7.72 3.04 -19.02
CA ASN A 151 8.92 3.69 -19.58
C ASN A 151 9.95 4.11 -18.50
N GLY A 152 9.99 3.40 -17.37
CA GLY A 152 10.88 3.70 -16.24
C GLY A 152 10.43 4.89 -15.37
N LYS A 153 9.19 5.40 -15.57
CA LYS A 153 8.66 6.57 -14.88
C LYS A 153 7.42 6.20 -14.06
N GLY A 154 7.43 6.53 -12.78
CA GLY A 154 6.24 6.42 -11.92
C GLY A 154 5.37 7.67 -11.95
N GLY A 155 4.18 7.61 -11.34
CA GLY A 155 3.28 8.75 -11.21
C GLY A 155 3.91 9.98 -10.55
N MET A 156 4.90 9.79 -9.68
CA MET A 156 5.66 10.89 -9.08
C MET A 156 6.39 11.73 -10.13
N GLU A 157 6.96 11.10 -11.16
CA GLU A 157 7.61 11.79 -12.28
C GLU A 157 6.60 12.30 -13.30
N ILE A 158 5.56 11.52 -13.58
CA ILE A 158 4.56 11.83 -14.61
C ILE A 158 3.69 13.03 -14.21
N TRP A 159 3.15 13.04 -12.98
CA TRP A 159 2.22 14.08 -12.52
C TRP A 159 2.56 14.66 -11.14
N GLY A 160 3.32 13.96 -10.31
CA GLY A 160 3.64 14.40 -8.93
C GLY A 160 4.61 15.58 -8.82
N GLY A 161 5.18 16.06 -9.93
CA GLY A 161 6.16 17.15 -9.95
C GLY A 161 7.63 16.70 -9.96
N GLY A 162 7.87 15.39 -10.02
CA GLY A 162 9.19 14.78 -10.11
C GLY A 162 10.03 14.89 -8.84
N ARG A 163 11.13 14.14 -8.80
CA ARG A 163 12.18 14.34 -7.79
C ARG A 163 13.11 15.42 -8.32
N LYS A 164 12.90 16.69 -7.96
CA LYS A 164 13.87 17.76 -8.27
C LYS A 164 15.22 17.34 -7.68
N ARG A 165 16.16 16.89 -8.53
CA ARG A 165 17.55 16.69 -8.12
C ARG A 165 18.06 18.06 -7.69
N LYS A 166 18.53 18.19 -6.45
CA LYS A 166 19.36 19.35 -6.09
C LYS A 166 20.54 19.34 -7.08
N LYS A 167 20.64 20.37 -7.91
CA LYS A 167 21.87 20.67 -8.63
C LYS A 167 22.93 21.09 -7.62
#